data_AF-A0A848TDX1-F1
#
_entry.id   AF-A0A848TDX1-F1
#
_cell.length_a   1.000
_cell.length_b   1.000
_cell.length_c   1.000
_cell.angle_alpha   90.00
_cell.angle_beta   90.00
_cell.angle_gamma   90.00
#
_symmetry.space_group_name_H-M   'P 1'
#
loop_
_entity.id
_entity.type
_entity.pdbx_description
1 polymer ?
#
loop_
_entity_poly.entity_id
_entity_poly.type
_entity_poly.pdbx_seq_one_letter_code
_entity_poly.pdbx_strand_id
1 'polypeptide(L)' 'IHQVGAALEHAPSCNGWTYWHFKREGQQIPIDILRQQIRAEMT' A
#
# COMPACT_ATOMS: atom_id res chain seq x y z
N ILE A 1 -2.81 1.24 -9.02
CA ILE A 1 -2.02 0.55 -7.96
C ILE A 1 -2.24 -0.98 -7.94
N HIS A 2 -3.49 -1.47 -8.03
CA HIS A 2 -3.80 -2.90 -7.89
C HIS A 2 -3.39 -3.77 -9.09
N GLN A 3 -3.73 -3.36 -10.32
CA GLN A 3 -3.41 -4.13 -11.53
C GLN A 3 -1.90 -4.32 -11.73
N VAL A 4 -1.10 -3.29 -11.43
CA VAL A 4 0.37 -3.38 -11.50
C VAL A 4 0.91 -4.40 -10.49
N GLY A 5 0.46 -4.36 -9.23
CA GLY A 5 0.87 -5.34 -8.23
C GLY A 5 0.43 -6.76 -8.59
N ALA A 6 -0.76 -6.93 -9.15
CA ALA A 6 -1.24 -8.23 -9.60
C ALA A 6 -0.37 -8.81 -10.74
N ALA A 7 0.03 -7.95 -11.70
CA ALA A 7 0.91 -8.34 -12.79
C ALA A 7 2.32 -8.74 -12.29
N LEU A 8 2.89 -8.02 -11.32
CA LEU A 8 4.22 -8.34 -10.77
C LEU A 8 4.23 -9.64 -9.96
N GLU A 9 3.14 -9.92 -9.22
CA GLU A 9 2.99 -11.14 -8.42
C GLU A 9 2.47 -12.34 -9.23
N HIS A 10 2.19 -12.16 -10.53
CA HIS A 10 1.55 -13.18 -11.37
C HIS A 10 0.24 -13.70 -10.76
N ALA A 11 -0.51 -12.82 -10.10
CA ALA A 11 -1.74 -13.12 -9.39
C ALA A 11 -2.96 -12.54 -10.11
N PRO A 12 -4.17 -13.12 -9.96
CA PRO A 12 -5.39 -12.58 -10.57
C PRO A 12 -5.83 -11.24 -9.94
N SER A 13 -5.36 -10.92 -8.73
CA SER A 13 -5.60 -9.65 -8.07
C SER A 13 -4.49 -9.35 -7.06
N CYS A 14 -4.42 -8.09 -6.61
CA CYS A 14 -3.49 -7.63 -5.58
C CYS A 14 -4.15 -6.51 -4.78
N ASN A 15 -3.93 -6.49 -3.46
CA ASN A 15 -4.28 -5.33 -2.64
C ASN A 15 -3.12 -4.32 -2.65
N GLY A 16 -3.23 -3.29 -3.49
CA GLY A 16 -2.20 -2.28 -3.66
C GLY A 16 -1.85 -1.51 -2.38
N TRP A 17 -2.79 -1.38 -1.43
CA TRP A 17 -2.54 -0.63 -0.19
C TRP A 17 -1.53 -1.30 0.74
N THR A 18 -1.58 -2.63 0.81
CA THR A 18 -0.64 -3.43 1.62
C THR A 18 0.59 -3.87 0.83
N TYR A 19 0.53 -3.82 -0.50
CA TYR A 19 1.61 -4.22 -1.38
C TYR A 19 2.67 -3.13 -1.57
N TRP A 20 2.24 -1.90 -1.83
CA TRP A 20 3.17 -0.80 -2.08
C TRP A 20 3.68 -0.24 -0.76
N HIS A 21 4.98 0.01 -0.70
CA HIS A 21 5.66 0.52 0.49
C HIS A 21 6.39 1.82 0.18
N PHE A 22 6.45 2.71 1.18
CA PHE A 22 7.36 3.84 1.19
C PHE A 22 8.49 3.59 2.19
N LYS A 23 9.63 4.26 1.98
CA LYS A 23 10.76 4.17 2.90
C LYS A 23 10.63 5.22 4.01
N ARG A 24 10.78 4.78 5.27
CA ARG A 24 10.94 5.65 6.43
C ARG A 24 11.93 5.00 7.38
N GLU A 25 12.95 5.76 7.79
CA GLU A 25 13.95 5.27 8.75
C GLU A 25 14.59 3.92 8.34
N GLY A 26 14.81 3.74 7.03
CA GLY A 26 15.37 2.51 6.46
C GLY A 26 14.38 1.34 6.34
N GLN A 27 13.16 1.48 6.88
CA GLN A 27 12.12 0.46 6.81
C GLN A 27 11.18 0.67 5.64
N GLN A 28 10.65 -0.45 5.12
CA GLN A 28 9.56 -0.44 4.12
C GLN A 28 8.24 -0.46 4.88
N ILE A 29 7.45 0.61 4.75
CA ILE A 29 6.16 0.76 5.43
C ILE A 29 5.03 0.74 4.41
N PRO A 30 3.97 -0.06 4.58
CA PRO A 30 2.85 -0.10 3.65
C PRO A 30 2.17 1.27 3.53
N ILE A 31 1.79 1.64 2.30
CA ILE A 31 1.08 2.91 2.07
C ILE A 31 -0.31 2.95 2.71
N ASP A 32 -0.87 1.79 3.10
CA ASP A 32 -2.14 1.72 3.82
C ASP A 32 -2.14 2.53 5.12
N ILE A 33 -0.98 2.63 5.79
CA ILE A 33 -0.85 3.43 7.03
C ILE A 33 -1.17 4.91 6.77
N LEU A 34 -0.71 5.47 5.65
CA LEU A 34 -0.99 6.86 5.29
C LEU A 34 -2.48 7.07 5.01
N ARG A 35 -3.11 6.10 4.34
CA ARG A 35 -4.56 6.13 4.10
C ARG A 35 -5.35 6.09 5.41
N GLN A 36 -4.92 5.27 6.37
CA GLN A 36 -5.56 5.18 7.68
C GLN A 36 -5.42 6.48 8.48
N GLN A 37 -4.25 7.12 8.45
CA GLN A 37 -4.01 8.43 9.09
C GLN A 37 -4.99 9.49 8.58
N ILE A 38 -5.06 9.66 7.24
CA ILE A 38 -5.99 10.62 6.62
C ILE A 38 -7.44 10.35 7.04
N ARG A 39 -7.85 9.06 7.09
CA ARG A 39 -9.21 8.71 7.50
C ARG A 39 -9.48 9.03 8.97
N ALA A 40 -8.50 8.86 9.84
CA ALA A 40 -8.62 9.20 11.26
C ALA A 40 -8.71 10.72 11.48
N GLU A 41 -8.08 11.52 10.61
CA GLU A 41 -8.15 12.98 10.62
C GLU A 41 -9.45 13.55 10.02
N MET A 42 -10.25 12.72 9.33
CA MET A 42 -11.54 13.10 8.72
C MET A 42 -12.75 12.87 9.66
N THR A 43 -12.53 12.39 10.88
CA THR A 43 -13.52 12.19 11.94
C THR A 43 -13.34 13.23 13.04
#